data_AF-A0A0A2MF27-F1
#
_entry.id   AF-A0A0A2MF27-F1
#
_cell.length_a   1.000
_cell.length_b   1.000
_cell.length_c   1.000
_cell.angle_alpha   90.00
_cell.angle_beta   90.00
_cell.angle_gamma   90.00
#
_symmetry.space_group_name_H-M   'P 1'
#
loop_
_entity.id
_entity.type
_entity.pdbx_description
1 polymer ?
#
loop_
_entity_poly.entity_id
_entity_poly.type
_entity_poly.pdbx_seq_one_letter_code
_entity_poly.pdbx_strand_id
1 'polypeptide(L)'
;MIPESLSIIERQILTNQYRILSKLESDNPDHETKIEILENGFTEQYYEVFDVSTEEISLEICEETTQILNMYRRINNCLKSLSKTEKESLNLNALAFEGFGANGHFHSQYMTFMMEKMDLWREYRTLNLEEKSKNALFKYRKMLNYQNYLLENDQYHLTRTDLIKLLSILEKESVSA
;
A
#
# COMPACT_ATOMS: atom_id res chain seq x y z
N MET A 1 -14.33 10.38 -3.63
CA MET A 1 -15.07 11.54 -4.15
C MET A 1 -16.25 11.75 -3.22
N ILE A 2 -16.56 12.99 -2.85
CA ILE A 2 -17.77 13.27 -2.04
C ILE A 2 -18.99 13.16 -2.98
N PRO A 3 -20.08 12.50 -2.57
CA PRO A 3 -21.27 12.38 -3.41
C PRO A 3 -21.85 13.76 -3.77
N GLU A 4 -22.15 14.00 -5.05
CA GLU A 4 -22.84 15.23 -5.47
C GLU A 4 -24.34 15.24 -5.09
N SER A 5 -24.90 14.06 -4.82
CA SER A 5 -26.28 13.88 -4.39
C SER A 5 -26.43 12.57 -3.61
N LEU A 6 -27.51 12.48 -2.85
CA LEU A 6 -27.93 11.31 -2.10
C LEU A 6 -29.42 11.10 -2.33
N SER A 7 -29.85 9.84 -2.45
CA SER A 7 -31.27 9.51 -2.42
C SER A 7 -31.91 9.93 -1.10
N ILE A 8 -33.23 10.12 -1.11
CA ILE A 8 -33.99 10.39 0.12
C ILE A 8 -33.77 9.29 1.17
N ILE A 9 -33.61 8.05 0.72
CA ILE A 9 -33.36 6.90 1.60
C ILE A 9 -31.97 7.00 2.25
N GLU A 10 -30.91 7.27 1.49
CA GLU A 10 -29.55 7.44 2.03
C GLU A 10 -29.49 8.62 3.00
N ARG A 11 -30.10 9.75 2.65
CA ARG A 11 -30.21 10.91 3.56
C ARG A 11 -30.92 10.54 4.85
N GLN A 12 -32.06 9.85 4.77
CA GLN A 12 -32.82 9.42 5.95
C GLN A 12 -32.01 8.47 6.83
N ILE A 13 -31.24 7.54 6.24
CA ILE A 13 -30.37 6.61 6.96
C ILE A 13 -29.26 7.39 7.70
N LEU A 14 -28.54 8.27 7.00
CA LEU A 14 -27.45 9.05 7.60
C LEU A 14 -27.96 10.01 8.68
N THR A 15 -29.08 10.71 8.45
CA THR A 15 -29.73 11.56 9.46
C THR A 15 -30.07 10.74 10.71
N ASN A 16 -30.59 9.52 10.55
CA ASN A 16 -30.89 8.66 11.68
C ASN A 16 -29.62 8.21 12.43
N GLN A 17 -28.51 7.94 11.72
CA GLN A 17 -27.23 7.62 12.34
C GLN A 17 -26.72 8.78 13.20
N TYR A 18 -26.73 10.01 12.68
CA TYR A 18 -26.29 11.18 13.45
C TYR A 18 -27.21 11.50 14.64
N ARG A 19 -28.53 11.29 14.52
CA ARG A 19 -29.46 11.39 15.66
C ARG A 19 -29.22 10.32 16.74
N ILE A 20 -28.71 9.15 16.37
CA ILE A 20 -28.30 8.14 17.34
C ILE A 20 -26.98 8.57 18.00
N LEU A 21 -25.99 9.02 17.21
CA LEU A 21 -24.71 9.48 17.71
C LEU A 21 -24.85 10.68 18.65
N SER A 22 -25.71 11.66 18.35
CA SER A 22 -25.95 12.82 19.23
C SER A 22 -26.53 12.44 20.60
N LYS A 23 -27.19 11.28 20.71
CA LYS A 23 -27.65 10.72 21.99
C LYS A 23 -26.58 9.94 22.74
N LEU A 24 -25.57 9.42 22.04
CA LEU A 24 -24.46 8.67 22.63
C LEU A 24 -23.30 9.59 23.04
N GLU A 25 -23.12 10.69 22.30
CA GLU A 25 -22.03 11.66 22.44
C GLU A 25 -22.63 13.06 22.67
N SER A 26 -23.13 13.31 23.89
CA SER A 26 -23.91 14.52 24.21
C SER A 26 -23.17 15.84 24.01
N ASP A 27 -21.84 15.81 23.88
CA ASP A 27 -20.98 16.99 23.85
C ASP A 27 -20.32 17.24 22.49
N ASN A 28 -20.75 16.54 21.42
CA ASN A 28 -20.24 16.78 20.08
C ASN A 28 -21.24 17.63 19.26
N PRO A 29 -21.02 18.96 19.13
CA PRO A 29 -21.93 19.85 18.41
C PRO A 29 -22.00 19.58 16.90
N ASP A 30 -21.06 18.79 16.38
CA ASP A 30 -20.93 18.46 14.96
C ASP A 30 -22.11 17.62 14.43
N HIS A 31 -22.75 16.81 15.29
CA HIS A 31 -23.85 15.94 14.89
C HIS A 31 -25.10 16.72 14.45
N GLU A 32 -25.45 17.82 15.13
CA GLU A 32 -26.63 18.64 14.78
C GLU A 32 -26.43 19.35 13.42
N THR A 33 -25.23 19.87 13.17
CA THR A 33 -24.87 20.45 11.87
C THR A 33 -25.02 19.43 10.74
N LYS A 34 -24.50 18.21 10.93
CA LYS A 34 -24.60 17.12 9.95
C LYS A 34 -26.03 16.68 9.71
N ILE A 35 -26.87 16.64 10.76
CA ILE A 35 -28.31 16.39 10.65
C ILE A 35 -28.98 17.46 9.79
N GLU A 36 -28.73 18.74 10.05
CA GLU A 36 -29.33 19.86 9.31
C GLU A 36 -28.94 19.83 7.82
N ILE A 37 -27.67 19.56 7.51
CA ILE A 37 -27.16 19.40 6.15
C ILE A 37 -27.94 18.31 5.41
N LEU A 38 -28.11 17.15 6.05
CA LEU A 38 -28.79 15.99 5.46
C LEU A 38 -30.30 16.16 5.38
N GLU A 39 -30.96 16.85 6.31
CA GLU A 39 -32.41 17.09 6.29
C GLU A 39 -32.84 18.13 5.25
N ASN A 40 -32.04 19.16 5.05
CA ASN A 40 -32.31 20.20 4.06
C ASN A 40 -31.72 19.87 2.68
N GLY A 41 -30.78 18.93 2.60
CA GLY A 41 -30.14 18.54 1.35
C GLY A 41 -29.17 19.60 0.84
N PHE A 42 -28.37 20.19 1.74
CA PHE A 42 -27.32 21.14 1.38
C PHE A 42 -26.13 20.41 0.74
N THR A 43 -26.25 20.06 -0.54
CA THR A 43 -25.29 19.21 -1.25
C THR A 43 -23.86 19.77 -1.28
N GLU A 44 -23.70 21.10 -1.33
CA GLU A 44 -22.39 21.75 -1.22
C GLU A 44 -21.68 21.38 0.11
N GLN A 45 -22.44 21.15 1.18
CA GLN A 45 -21.94 20.88 2.52
C GLN A 45 -21.75 19.39 2.81
N TYR A 46 -21.91 18.50 1.83
CA TYR A 46 -21.70 17.07 2.05
C TYR A 46 -20.26 16.71 2.43
N TYR A 47 -19.27 17.56 2.16
CA TYR A 47 -17.89 17.34 2.64
C TYR A 47 -17.79 17.33 4.17
N GLU A 48 -18.66 18.05 4.88
CA GLU A 48 -18.72 18.02 6.35
C GLU A 48 -19.30 16.69 6.85
N VAL A 49 -20.16 16.04 6.07
CA VAL A 49 -20.83 14.78 6.43
C VAL A 49 -19.92 13.56 6.20
N PHE A 50 -19.09 13.60 5.16
CA PHE A 50 -18.26 12.47 4.74
C PHE A 50 -16.78 12.67 5.13
N ASP A 51 -16.45 12.33 6.38
CA ASP A 51 -15.07 12.35 6.91
C ASP A 51 -14.29 11.04 6.63
N VAL A 52 -14.49 10.49 5.44
CA VAL A 52 -13.71 9.34 4.95
C VAL A 52 -12.75 9.81 3.87
N SER A 53 -11.58 9.16 3.76
CA SER A 53 -10.63 9.45 2.68
C SER A 53 -11.36 9.45 1.35
N THR A 54 -11.32 10.60 0.65
CA THR A 54 -12.01 10.75 -0.63
C THR A 54 -11.34 9.92 -1.72
N GLU A 55 -10.11 9.48 -1.51
CA GLU A 55 -9.41 8.57 -2.39
C GLU A 55 -9.33 7.18 -1.76
N GLU A 56 -9.88 6.20 -2.48
CA GLU A 56 -9.77 4.79 -2.12
C GLU A 56 -8.45 4.24 -2.66
N ILE A 57 -7.76 3.45 -1.84
CA ILE A 57 -6.64 2.65 -2.32
C ILE A 57 -7.24 1.43 -3.02
N SER A 58 -7.07 1.34 -4.34
CA SER A 58 -7.63 0.25 -5.13
C SER A 58 -7.12 -1.12 -4.68
N LEU A 59 -7.91 -2.18 -4.95
CA LEU A 59 -7.50 -3.56 -4.70
C LEU A 59 -6.19 -3.89 -5.41
N GLU A 60 -6.00 -3.41 -6.65
CA GLU A 60 -4.78 -3.59 -7.43
C GLU A 60 -3.54 -3.05 -6.69
N ILE A 61 -3.62 -1.85 -6.12
CA ILE A 61 -2.52 -1.26 -5.33
C ILE A 61 -2.28 -2.08 -4.07
N CYS A 62 -3.33 -2.53 -3.37
CA CYS A 62 -3.21 -3.34 -2.17
C CYS A 62 -2.53 -4.69 -2.46
N GLU A 63 -2.93 -5.35 -3.53
CA GLU A 63 -2.36 -6.63 -3.98
C GLU A 63 -0.92 -6.45 -4.43
N GLU A 64 -0.62 -5.45 -5.26
CA GLU A 64 0.74 -5.15 -5.70
C GLU A 64 1.66 -4.87 -4.51
N THR A 65 1.22 -4.06 -3.54
CA THR A 65 1.97 -3.80 -2.30
C THR A 65 2.31 -5.12 -1.59
N THR A 66 1.31 -5.99 -1.41
CA THR A 66 1.48 -7.29 -0.75
C THR A 66 2.45 -8.20 -1.51
N GLN A 67 2.35 -8.24 -2.83
CA GLN A 67 3.23 -9.03 -3.70
C GLN A 67 4.68 -8.54 -3.62
N ILE A 68 4.90 -7.23 -3.60
CA ILE A 68 6.23 -6.60 -3.48
C ILE A 68 6.85 -6.96 -2.12
N LEU A 69 6.11 -6.78 -1.03
CA LEU A 69 6.61 -7.11 0.30
C LEU A 69 6.92 -8.62 0.43
N ASN A 70 6.07 -9.49 -0.12
CA ASN A 70 6.35 -10.93 -0.17
C ASN A 70 7.60 -11.26 -1.01
N MET A 71 7.79 -10.58 -2.14
CA MET A 71 8.98 -10.76 -2.97
C MET A 71 10.25 -10.45 -2.19
N TYR A 72 10.27 -9.31 -1.50
CA TYR A 72 11.40 -8.93 -0.67
C TYR A 72 11.62 -9.86 0.51
N ARG A 73 10.56 -10.43 1.09
CA ARG A 73 10.67 -11.48 2.10
C ARG A 73 11.34 -12.74 1.52
N ARG A 74 10.94 -13.17 0.32
CA ARG A 74 11.56 -14.32 -0.37
C ARG A 74 13.04 -14.07 -0.66
N ILE A 75 13.39 -12.87 -1.14
CA ILE A 75 14.77 -12.44 -1.37
C ILE A 75 15.56 -12.50 -0.06
N ASN A 76 15.07 -11.87 1.00
CA ASN A 76 15.73 -11.83 2.30
C ASN A 76 15.94 -13.24 2.89
N ASN A 77 14.98 -14.14 2.72
CA ASN A 77 15.11 -15.54 3.15
C ASN A 77 16.18 -16.29 2.36
N CYS A 78 16.26 -16.10 1.04
CA CYS A 78 17.32 -16.66 0.23
C CYS A 78 18.70 -16.12 0.66
N LEU A 79 18.81 -14.81 0.88
CA LEU A 79 20.05 -14.18 1.36
C LEU A 79 20.48 -14.76 2.72
N LYS A 80 19.57 -15.06 3.64
CA LYS A 80 19.94 -15.70 4.92
C LYS A 80 20.61 -17.06 4.74
N SER A 81 20.24 -17.82 3.70
CA SER A 81 20.84 -19.14 3.40
C SER A 81 22.18 -19.09 2.68
N LEU A 82 22.57 -17.96 2.07
CA LEU A 82 23.82 -17.86 1.34
C LEU A 82 25.03 -17.67 2.27
N SER A 83 26.15 -18.27 1.88
CA SER A 83 27.46 -18.03 2.49
C SER A 83 27.94 -16.60 2.25
N LYS A 84 28.95 -16.16 3.03
CA LYS A 84 29.53 -14.83 2.91
C LYS A 84 30.14 -14.58 1.51
N THR A 85 30.86 -15.57 0.98
CA THR A 85 31.49 -15.48 -0.35
C THR A 85 30.46 -15.39 -1.46
N GLU A 86 29.34 -16.12 -1.35
CA GLU A 86 28.25 -16.00 -2.32
C GLU A 86 27.60 -14.62 -2.30
N LYS A 87 27.41 -14.03 -1.11
CA LYS A 87 26.87 -12.67 -0.96
C LYS A 87 27.78 -11.61 -1.56
N GLU A 88 29.08 -11.71 -1.30
CA GLU A 88 30.09 -10.77 -1.82
C GLU A 88 30.17 -10.79 -3.36
N SER A 89 29.79 -11.91 -3.98
CA SER A 89 29.72 -12.03 -5.45
C SER A 89 28.47 -11.37 -6.08
N LEU A 90 27.53 -10.86 -5.29
CA LEU A 90 26.26 -10.29 -5.75
C LEU A 90 26.16 -8.80 -5.42
N ASN A 91 25.59 -8.01 -6.32
CA ASN A 91 25.25 -6.61 -6.06
C ASN A 91 23.98 -6.49 -5.18
N LEU A 92 24.11 -6.80 -3.90
CA LEU A 92 22.97 -6.84 -2.97
C LEU A 92 22.26 -5.50 -2.80
N ASN A 93 22.94 -4.38 -3.04
CA ASN A 93 22.33 -3.05 -2.99
C ASN A 93 21.23 -2.90 -4.05
N ALA A 94 21.41 -3.48 -5.24
CA ALA A 94 20.37 -3.47 -6.26
C ALA A 94 19.12 -4.26 -5.85
N LEU A 95 19.25 -5.25 -4.96
CA LEU A 95 18.14 -6.04 -4.41
C LEU A 95 17.64 -5.55 -3.05
N ALA A 96 18.07 -4.37 -2.59
CA ALA A 96 17.53 -3.80 -1.36
C ALA A 96 16.10 -3.29 -1.58
N PHE A 97 15.26 -3.43 -0.55
CA PHE A 97 13.97 -2.75 -0.49
C PHE A 97 14.21 -1.30 -0.08
N GLU A 98 13.69 -0.37 -0.88
CA GLU A 98 13.98 1.07 -0.79
C GLU A 98 12.74 1.87 -0.40
N GLY A 99 11.64 1.19 -0.05
CA GLY A 99 10.33 1.80 0.10
C GLY A 99 9.69 2.04 -1.27
N PHE A 100 8.54 2.70 -1.31
CA PHE A 100 7.81 2.90 -2.58
C PHE A 100 8.16 4.20 -3.30
N GLY A 101 8.93 5.09 -2.66
CA GLY A 101 9.34 6.38 -3.23
C GLY A 101 8.18 7.37 -3.42
N ALA A 102 8.47 8.50 -4.07
CA ALA A 102 7.54 9.62 -4.22
C ALA A 102 6.23 9.26 -4.96
N ASN A 103 6.30 8.38 -5.96
CA ASN A 103 5.13 7.94 -6.74
C ASN A 103 4.36 6.78 -6.05
N GLY A 104 4.83 6.35 -4.87
CA GLY A 104 4.35 5.18 -4.16
C GLY A 104 3.47 5.51 -2.96
N HIS A 105 2.90 6.72 -2.88
CA HIS A 105 2.17 7.19 -1.69
C HIS A 105 1.11 6.18 -1.19
N PHE A 106 0.24 5.68 -2.07
CA PHE A 106 -0.78 4.70 -1.66
C PHE A 106 -0.20 3.36 -1.20
N HIS A 107 0.87 2.88 -1.84
CA HIS A 107 1.56 1.67 -1.39
C HIS A 107 2.18 1.87 -0.01
N SER A 108 2.80 3.03 0.24
CA SER A 108 3.35 3.40 1.54
C SER A 108 2.26 3.51 2.60
N GLN A 109 1.14 4.16 2.31
CA GLN A 109 0.00 4.29 3.22
C GLN A 109 -0.57 2.92 3.60
N TYR A 110 -0.76 2.03 2.63
CA TYR A 110 -1.25 0.67 2.88
C TYR A 110 -0.23 -0.20 3.64
N MET A 111 1.06 -0.09 3.31
CA MET A 111 2.15 -0.74 4.04
C MET A 111 2.17 -0.32 5.51
N THR A 112 2.08 0.99 5.79
CA THR A 112 2.01 1.53 7.15
C THR A 112 0.81 0.97 7.90
N PHE A 113 -0.37 0.93 7.29
CA PHE A 113 -1.55 0.31 7.88
C PHE A 113 -1.31 -1.17 8.25
N MET A 114 -0.79 -1.97 7.31
CA MET A 114 -0.47 -3.38 7.58
C MET A 114 0.55 -3.54 8.71
N MET A 115 1.52 -2.65 8.83
CA MET A 115 2.58 -2.74 9.82
C MET A 115 2.19 -2.27 11.21
N GLU A 116 1.45 -1.17 11.30
CA GLU A 116 1.11 -0.53 12.56
C GLU A 116 -0.21 -1.04 13.14
N LYS A 117 -1.18 -1.38 12.28
CA LYS A 117 -2.52 -1.79 12.70
C LYS A 117 -2.73 -3.30 12.63
N MET A 118 -2.17 -3.97 11.61
CA MET A 118 -2.30 -5.43 11.46
C MET A 118 -1.09 -6.20 12.00
N ASP A 119 -0.04 -5.50 12.43
CA ASP A 119 1.19 -6.07 13.00
C ASP A 119 1.91 -7.07 12.06
N LEU A 120 1.73 -6.89 10.75
CA LEU A 120 2.39 -7.63 9.67
C LEU A 120 3.72 -6.97 9.28
N TRP A 121 4.56 -7.68 8.54
CA TRP A 121 5.76 -7.12 7.87
C TRP A 121 6.76 -6.41 8.80
N ARG A 122 6.88 -6.86 10.05
CA ARG A 122 7.71 -6.24 11.09
C ARG A 122 9.18 -6.10 10.68
N GLU A 123 9.66 -6.97 9.79
CA GLU A 123 11.01 -6.94 9.24
C GLU A 123 11.36 -5.62 8.52
N TYR A 124 10.36 -4.82 8.13
CA TYR A 124 10.57 -3.53 7.47
C TYR A 124 10.41 -2.31 8.40
N ARG A 125 10.00 -2.50 9.68
CA ARG A 125 9.70 -1.39 10.60
C ARG A 125 10.90 -0.52 10.95
N THR A 126 12.09 -1.09 10.93
CA THR A 126 13.34 -0.40 11.28
C THR A 126 14.06 0.20 10.08
N LEU A 127 13.53 0.02 8.87
CA LEU A 127 14.15 0.60 7.69
C LEU A 127 13.84 2.09 7.67
N ASN A 128 14.88 2.92 7.60
CA ASN A 128 14.71 4.32 7.25
C ASN A 128 14.39 4.41 5.75
N LEU A 129 13.09 4.37 5.42
CA LEU A 129 12.52 4.37 4.07
C LEU A 129 12.27 5.78 3.52
N GLU A 130 13.05 6.79 3.95
CA GLU A 130 13.13 8.08 3.26
C GLU A 130 13.09 7.87 1.73
N GLU A 131 12.39 8.73 0.99
CA GLU A 131 12.11 8.61 -0.46
C GLU A 131 13.40 8.48 -1.30
N LYS A 132 14.02 7.30 -1.26
CA LYS A 132 15.36 7.06 -1.79
C LYS A 132 15.34 6.85 -3.30
N SER A 133 14.21 6.43 -3.85
CA SER A 133 14.10 6.04 -5.25
C SER A 133 12.82 6.53 -5.90
N LYS A 134 12.94 7.45 -6.86
CA LYS A 134 11.81 7.93 -7.69
C LYS A 134 11.20 6.83 -8.57
N ASN A 135 11.93 5.74 -8.80
CA ASN A 135 11.58 4.67 -9.74
C ASN A 135 11.43 3.30 -9.06
N ALA A 136 11.22 3.26 -7.73
CA ALA A 136 11.10 2.03 -6.97
C ALA A 136 10.03 1.07 -7.53
N LEU A 137 8.82 1.57 -7.80
CA LEU A 137 7.72 0.75 -8.35
C LEU A 137 8.06 0.13 -9.70
N PHE A 138 8.71 0.86 -10.60
CA PHE A 138 9.12 0.34 -11.90
C PHE A 138 10.09 -0.84 -11.76
N LYS A 139 11.09 -0.69 -10.88
CA LYS A 139 12.02 -1.77 -10.50
C LYS A 139 11.26 -2.98 -9.94
N TYR A 140 10.31 -2.75 -9.05
CA TYR A 140 9.58 -3.83 -8.39
C TYR A 140 8.68 -4.60 -9.36
N ARG A 141 7.95 -3.90 -10.23
CA ARG A 141 7.10 -4.50 -11.28
C ARG A 141 7.89 -5.43 -12.20
N LYS A 142 9.11 -5.05 -12.58
CA LYS A 142 9.98 -5.92 -13.39
C LYS A 142 10.36 -7.20 -12.66
N MET A 143 10.72 -7.09 -11.39
CA MET A 143 11.07 -8.24 -10.56
C MET A 143 9.85 -9.13 -10.30
N LEU A 144 8.66 -8.52 -10.13
CA LEU A 144 7.39 -9.24 -9.97
C LEU A 144 7.08 -10.13 -11.16
N ASN A 145 7.35 -9.71 -12.40
CA ASN A 145 7.16 -10.57 -13.58
C ASN A 145 7.92 -11.90 -13.44
N TYR A 146 9.17 -11.86 -12.99
CA TYR A 146 9.95 -13.09 -12.77
C TYR A 146 9.44 -13.86 -11.55
N GLN A 147 9.09 -13.17 -10.47
CA GLN A 147 8.50 -13.83 -9.30
C GLN A 147 7.20 -14.55 -9.65
N ASN A 148 6.32 -13.95 -10.44
CA ASN A 148 5.04 -14.54 -10.85
C ASN A 148 5.28 -15.77 -11.70
N TYR A 149 6.20 -15.71 -12.66
CA TYR A 149 6.67 -16.89 -13.40
C TYR A 149 7.13 -18.01 -12.45
N LEU A 150 7.92 -17.70 -11.41
CA LEU A 150 8.34 -18.72 -10.45
C LEU A 150 7.16 -19.31 -9.66
N LEU A 151 6.21 -18.48 -9.25
CA LEU A 151 5.03 -18.94 -8.49
C LEU A 151 4.08 -19.80 -9.35
N GLU A 152 3.91 -19.46 -10.64
CA GLU A 152 3.15 -20.26 -11.61
C GLU A 152 3.78 -21.64 -11.87
N ASN A 153 5.08 -21.78 -11.58
CA ASN A 153 5.82 -23.05 -11.68
C ASN A 153 6.06 -23.68 -10.30
N ASP A 154 5.21 -23.37 -9.31
CA ASP A 154 5.24 -23.90 -7.93
C ASP A 154 6.58 -23.68 -7.18
N GLN A 155 7.39 -22.72 -7.61
CA GLN A 155 8.67 -22.41 -6.99
C GLN A 155 8.53 -21.30 -5.94
N TYR A 156 8.17 -21.69 -4.71
CA TYR A 156 7.94 -20.73 -3.61
C TYR A 156 9.23 -20.17 -2.99
N HIS A 157 10.34 -20.91 -3.04
CA HIS A 157 11.64 -20.48 -2.49
C HIS A 157 12.60 -20.04 -3.59
N LEU A 158 13.29 -18.90 -3.37
CA LEU A 158 14.31 -18.42 -4.28
C LEU A 158 15.65 -19.11 -4.01
N THR A 159 16.38 -19.39 -5.08
CA THR A 159 17.75 -19.90 -5.08
C THR A 159 18.74 -18.79 -5.41
N ARG A 160 20.05 -19.06 -5.27
CA ARG A 160 21.10 -18.15 -5.74
C ARG A 160 20.96 -17.80 -7.22
N THR A 161 20.58 -18.77 -8.05
CA THR A 161 20.36 -18.57 -9.49
C THR A 161 19.23 -17.58 -9.75
N ASP A 162 18.17 -17.62 -8.93
CA ASP A 162 17.06 -16.66 -9.04
C ASP A 162 17.47 -15.25 -8.66
N LEU A 163 18.33 -15.09 -7.65
CA LEU A 163 18.87 -13.77 -7.29
C LEU A 163 19.73 -13.19 -8.42
N ILE A 164 20.57 -14.02 -9.07
CA ILE A 164 21.34 -13.61 -10.26
C ILE A 164 20.40 -13.21 -11.39
N LYS A 165 19.32 -13.97 -11.60
CA LYS A 165 18.33 -13.65 -12.63
C LYS A 165 17.64 -12.31 -12.36
N LEU A 166 17.20 -12.07 -11.13
CA LEU A 166 16.62 -10.79 -10.70
C LEU A 166 17.59 -9.63 -10.94
N LEU A 167 18.87 -9.77 -10.57
CA LEU A 167 19.90 -8.75 -10.85
C LEU A 167 20.04 -8.48 -12.35
N SER A 168 20.09 -9.52 -13.18
CA SER A 168 20.20 -9.37 -14.63
C SER A 168 19.00 -8.64 -15.26
N ILE A 169 17.80 -8.75 -14.66
CA ILE A 169 16.61 -8.02 -15.11
C ILE A 169 16.77 -6.52 -14.86
N LEU A 170 17.46 -6.15 -13.79
CA LEU A 170 17.71 -4.75 -13.44
C LEU A 170 18.83 -4.11 -14.28
N GLU A 171 19.84 -4.88 -14.69
CA GLU A 171 21.01 -4.39 -15.44
C GLU A 171 20.74 -4.12 -16.93
N LYS A 172 19.82 -4.86 -17.57
CA LYS A 172 19.60 -4.82 -19.03
C LYS A 172 19.15 -3.48 -19.60
N GLU A 173 18.83 -2.48 -18.79
CA GLU A 173 18.36 -1.17 -19.25
C GLU A 173 19.19 0.03 -18.76
N SER A 174 20.19 -0.17 -17.91
CA SER A 174 21.18 0.90 -17.62
C SER A 174 22.05 1.29 -18.81
N VAL A 175 21.97 0.54 -19.92
CA VAL A 175 22.74 0.74 -21.16
C VAL A 175 21.90 1.36 -22.28
N SER A 176 20.59 1.57 -22.06
CA SER A 176 19.65 2.10 -23.06
C SER A 176 19.01 3.45 -22.69
N ALA A 177 19.62 4.18 -21.76
CA ALA A 177 19.23 5.54 -21.36
C ALA A 177 20.29 6.56 -21.78
#